data_AF-A0A2S6N815-F1
#
_entry.id   AF-A0A2S6N815-F1
#
_cell.length_a   1.000
_cell.length_b   1.000
_cell.length_c   1.000
_cell.angle_alpha   90.00
_cell.angle_beta   90.00
_cell.angle_gamma   90.00
#
_symmetry.space_group_name_H-M   'P 1'
#
loop_
_entity.id
_entity.type
_entity.pdbx_description
1 polymer ?
#
loop_
_entity_poly.entity_id
_entity_poly.type
_entity_poly.pdbx_seq_one_letter_code
_entity_poly.pdbx_strand_id
1 'polypeptide(L)'
;MHVDVATESARLESSLGAVECVASPSGAELFAGRRVLFTLSKNNKLSWIQDWIRYHRDNHGADALLLYDNGSTDYDVHALAQAIAEVGGLKASAIVEWPFKYGPLGGGDRPWDSDFCQSGMLEHARWRFLARARSALNCDIDELVVGPGSIFAAAESSPLGAITCQGHWLYGISGGGLDTPPQERARHRDYFVAEKPNMQFGVIPKHPNSCRRKWAVAPARCPERAQWRTHRFAGWFARNVPSLFYSFRHLHPINTNWWYGRDRVLTFDPDRHCIDGKFKACLDAVAWDE
;
A
#
# COMPACT_ATOMS: atom_id res chain seq x y z
N MET A 1 -36.40 -0.19 8.63
CA MET A 1 -35.49 0.94 8.35
C MET A 1 -35.78 1.37 6.93
N HIS A 2 -36.25 2.60 6.75
CA HIS A 2 -36.42 3.21 5.44
C HIS A 2 -35.24 4.15 5.20
N VAL A 3 -34.70 4.15 3.99
CA VAL A 3 -33.57 5.00 3.61
C VAL A 3 -33.96 5.72 2.33
N ASP A 4 -34.16 7.02 2.43
CA ASP A 4 -34.32 7.90 1.28
C ASP A 4 -33.00 8.61 1.02
N VAL A 5 -32.50 8.52 -0.21
CA VAL A 5 -31.22 9.10 -0.60
C VAL A 5 -31.44 10.16 -1.68
N ALA A 6 -31.14 11.40 -1.33
CA ALA A 6 -30.94 12.49 -2.28
C ALA A 6 -29.44 12.65 -2.57
N THR A 7 -29.09 13.45 -3.59
CA THR A 7 -27.68 13.70 -3.96
C THR A 7 -26.88 14.36 -2.83
N GLU A 8 -27.55 15.10 -1.93
CA GLU A 8 -26.93 15.92 -0.89
C GLU A 8 -27.22 15.45 0.54
N SER A 9 -28.23 14.59 0.75
CA SER A 9 -28.53 14.03 2.07
C SER A 9 -29.14 12.64 1.98
N ALA A 10 -28.97 11.86 3.04
CA ALA A 10 -29.65 10.59 3.25
C ALA A 10 -30.48 10.68 4.54
N ARG A 11 -31.76 10.33 4.45
CA ARG A 11 -32.67 10.27 5.60
C ARG A 11 -32.86 8.82 6.02
N LEU A 12 -32.54 8.53 7.27
CA LEU A 12 -32.67 7.22 7.90
C LEU A 12 -33.85 7.26 8.85
N GLU A 13 -34.87 6.44 8.59
CA GLU A 13 -36.06 6.34 9.44
C GLU A 13 -36.22 4.96 10.06
N SER A 14 -36.49 4.95 11.37
CA SER A 14 -36.75 3.73 12.14
C SER A 14 -37.77 4.00 13.25
N SER A 15 -38.18 2.95 13.97
CA SER A 15 -39.02 3.08 15.18
C SER A 15 -38.35 3.87 16.30
N LEU A 16 -37.03 4.10 16.22
CA LEU A 16 -36.26 4.90 17.18
C LEU A 16 -36.18 6.39 16.81
N GLY A 17 -36.66 6.78 15.63
CA GLY A 17 -36.65 8.16 15.15
C GLY A 17 -36.14 8.31 13.71
N ALA A 18 -35.99 9.56 13.29
CA ALA A 18 -35.44 9.95 11.99
C ALA A 18 -34.14 10.74 12.18
N VAL A 19 -33.12 10.41 11.38
CA VAL A 19 -31.88 11.17 11.27
C VAL A 19 -31.67 11.55 9.82
N GLU A 20 -31.33 12.81 9.59
CA GLU A 20 -30.84 13.29 8.30
C GLU A 20 -29.31 13.40 8.34
N CYS A 21 -28.66 12.77 7.37
CA CYS A 21 -27.22 12.80 7.20
C CYS A 21 -26.88 13.56 5.93
N VAL A 22 -26.20 14.71 6.06
CA VAL A 22 -25.70 15.46 4.90
C VAL A 22 -24.52 14.70 4.28
N ALA A 23 -24.55 14.52 2.97
CA ALA A 23 -23.46 13.92 2.23
C ALA A 23 -22.23 14.84 2.29
N SER A 24 -21.07 14.29 2.68
CA SER A 24 -19.82 15.05 2.66
C SER A 24 -19.46 15.45 1.23
N PRO A 25 -18.91 16.66 1.01
CA PRO A 25 -18.52 17.10 -0.32
C PRO A 25 -17.46 16.19 -0.92
N SER A 26 -17.50 15.96 -2.24
CA SER A 26 -16.51 15.14 -2.93
C SER A 26 -15.08 15.68 -2.73
N GLY A 27 -14.13 14.77 -2.54
CA GLY A 27 -12.70 15.09 -2.42
C GLY A 27 -11.95 14.83 -3.72
N ALA A 28 -12.66 14.49 -4.81
CA ALA A 28 -12.05 14.05 -6.06
C ALA A 28 -11.18 15.13 -6.72
N GLU A 29 -11.54 16.42 -6.57
CA GLU A 29 -10.75 17.52 -7.13
C GLU A 29 -9.35 17.62 -6.54
N LEU A 30 -9.17 17.25 -5.26
CA LEU A 30 -7.87 17.31 -4.60
C LEU A 30 -6.81 16.48 -5.32
N PHE A 31 -7.24 15.35 -5.91
CA PHE A 31 -6.37 14.42 -6.61
C PHE A 31 -6.58 14.39 -8.11
N ALA A 32 -7.33 15.35 -8.68
CA ALA A 32 -7.60 15.39 -10.11
C ALA A 32 -6.29 15.36 -10.94
N GLY A 33 -6.16 14.34 -11.78
CA GLY A 33 -4.99 14.16 -12.66
C GLY A 33 -3.66 13.76 -11.96
N ARG A 34 -3.68 13.48 -10.65
CA ARG A 34 -2.50 13.10 -9.84
C ARG A 34 -2.21 11.60 -9.88
N ARG A 35 -0.96 11.23 -9.58
CA ARG A 35 -0.50 9.86 -9.32
C ARG A 35 -0.42 9.66 -7.81
N VAL A 36 -1.42 8.98 -7.26
CA VAL A 36 -1.69 8.97 -5.82
C VAL A 36 -1.20 7.68 -5.17
N LEU A 37 -0.29 7.80 -4.21
CA LEU A 37 -0.04 6.72 -3.25
C LEU A 37 -1.17 6.71 -2.23
N PHE A 38 -1.68 5.53 -1.90
CA PHE A 38 -2.65 5.45 -0.84
C PHE A 38 -2.54 4.16 -0.04
N THR A 39 -2.83 4.27 1.25
CA THR A 39 -2.63 3.19 2.20
C THR A 39 -3.46 3.40 3.48
N LEU A 40 -3.55 2.35 4.29
CA LEU A 40 -4.06 2.40 5.66
C LEU A 40 -2.87 2.15 6.60
N SER A 41 -2.64 3.08 7.53
CA SER A 41 -1.51 3.05 8.45
C SER A 41 -1.98 3.06 9.90
N LYS A 42 -1.22 2.41 10.78
CA LYS A 42 -1.36 2.54 12.23
C LYS A 42 0.00 2.46 12.88
N ASN A 43 0.39 3.50 13.60
CA ASN A 43 1.64 3.59 14.37
C ASN A 43 2.92 3.34 13.55
N ASN A 44 2.87 3.38 12.21
CA ASN A 44 4.11 3.31 11.43
C ASN A 44 4.96 4.53 11.75
N LYS A 45 6.26 4.33 11.97
CA LYS A 45 7.18 5.44 12.25
C LYS A 45 7.10 6.48 11.15
N LEU A 46 7.12 7.75 11.53
CA LEU A 46 7.07 8.87 10.58
C LEU A 46 8.20 8.76 9.54
N SER A 47 9.41 8.36 9.96
CA SER A 47 10.54 8.13 9.04
C SER A 47 10.29 7.01 8.01
N TRP A 48 9.52 5.97 8.33
CA TRP A 48 9.13 4.92 7.38
C TRP A 48 8.10 5.42 6.38
N ILE A 49 7.15 6.24 6.84
CA ILE A 49 6.18 6.88 5.95
C ILE A 49 6.91 7.79 4.96
N GLN A 50 7.87 8.59 5.45
CA GLN A 50 8.68 9.47 4.62
C GLN A 50 9.51 8.69 3.59
N ASP A 51 10.20 7.63 4.00
CA ASP A 51 10.97 6.77 3.10
C ASP A 51 10.11 6.16 2.00
N TRP A 52 8.94 5.65 2.38
CA TRP A 52 7.99 5.05 1.46
C TRP A 52 7.48 6.07 0.42
N ILE A 53 7.19 7.32 0.84
CA ILE A 53 6.82 8.40 -0.07
C ILE A 53 7.97 8.73 -1.02
N ARG A 54 9.18 8.98 -0.50
CA ARG A 54 10.37 9.30 -1.30
C ARG A 54 10.64 8.24 -2.36
N TYR A 55 10.65 6.98 -1.95
CA TYR A 55 10.90 5.85 -2.85
C TYR A 55 9.95 5.85 -4.04
N HIS A 56 8.65 6.00 -3.79
CA HIS A 56 7.63 5.92 -4.84
C HIS A 56 7.52 7.22 -5.65
N ARG A 57 7.84 8.37 -5.06
CA ARG A 57 8.00 9.64 -5.79
C ARG A 57 9.14 9.51 -6.81
N ASP A 58 10.31 9.06 -6.38
CA ASP A 58 11.52 9.07 -7.22
C ASP A 58 11.51 7.94 -8.25
N ASN A 59 11.11 6.72 -7.87
CA ASN A 59 11.10 5.57 -8.78
C ASN A 59 9.83 5.48 -9.66
N HIS A 60 8.71 6.03 -9.19
CA HIS A 60 7.42 5.84 -9.85
C HIS A 60 6.67 7.14 -10.17
N GLY A 61 7.16 8.30 -9.76
CA GLY A 61 6.54 9.59 -10.06
C GLY A 61 5.22 9.78 -9.34
N ALA A 62 5.07 9.22 -8.13
CA ALA A 62 4.00 9.61 -7.22
C ALA A 62 4.13 11.12 -6.93
N ASP A 63 3.04 11.86 -7.10
CA ASP A 63 2.99 13.30 -6.82
C ASP A 63 1.85 13.68 -5.87
N ALA A 64 1.18 12.69 -5.28
CA ALA A 64 0.17 12.90 -4.26
C ALA A 64 0.05 11.72 -3.29
N LEU A 65 -0.50 11.99 -2.10
CA LEU A 65 -0.69 11.01 -1.03
C LEU A 65 -2.12 11.06 -0.45
N LEU A 66 -2.76 9.91 -0.33
CA LEU A 66 -3.98 9.72 0.47
C LEU A 66 -3.71 8.68 1.56
N LEU A 67 -3.54 9.12 2.80
CA LEU A 67 -3.22 8.25 3.93
C LEU A 67 -4.40 8.14 4.87
N TYR A 68 -4.85 6.92 5.13
CA TYR A 68 -5.84 6.64 6.17
C TYR A 68 -5.15 6.29 7.47
N ASP A 69 -5.33 7.11 8.51
CA ASP A 69 -4.77 6.83 9.83
C ASP A 69 -5.77 6.03 10.68
N ASN A 70 -5.43 4.79 11.01
CA ASN A 70 -6.31 3.87 11.73
C ASN A 70 -6.22 4.02 13.25
N GLY A 71 -6.29 5.27 13.71
CA GLY A 71 -6.18 5.64 15.13
C GLY A 71 -4.78 5.37 15.66
N SER A 72 -3.77 6.01 15.06
CA SER A 72 -2.42 6.01 15.61
C SER A 72 -2.39 6.70 16.98
N THR A 73 -1.52 6.22 17.85
CA THR A 73 -1.33 6.70 19.23
C THR A 73 0.09 7.21 19.48
N ASP A 74 1.03 6.88 18.59
CA ASP A 74 2.45 7.20 18.76
C ASP A 74 2.76 8.65 18.33
N TYR A 75 1.84 9.27 17.61
CA TYR A 75 1.87 10.66 17.13
C TYR A 75 0.44 11.13 16.88
N ASP A 76 0.25 12.46 16.83
CA ASP A 76 -1.01 13.05 16.40
C ASP A 76 -1.02 13.35 14.88
N VAL A 77 -2.18 13.78 14.38
CA VAL A 77 -2.38 14.11 12.97
C VAL A 77 -1.52 15.29 12.50
N HIS A 78 -1.17 16.21 13.40
CA HIS A 78 -0.34 17.37 13.07
C HIS A 78 1.12 16.96 12.82
N ALA A 79 1.67 16.11 13.69
CA ALA A 79 3.00 15.55 13.53
C ALA A 79 3.10 14.69 12.25
N LEU A 80 2.05 13.90 11.96
CA LEU A 80 1.98 13.14 10.71
C LEU A 80 1.93 14.07 9.48
N ALA A 81 1.11 15.12 9.51
CA ALA A 81 1.02 16.09 8.42
C ALA A 81 2.35 16.82 8.21
N GLN A 82 3.03 17.21 9.28
CA GLN A 82 4.35 17.84 9.21
C GLN A 82 5.37 16.88 8.58
N ALA A 83 5.43 15.63 9.04
CA ALA A 83 6.36 14.64 8.49
C ALA A 83 6.12 14.38 6.99
N ILE A 84 4.86 14.39 6.53
CA ILE A 84 4.52 14.29 5.10
C ILE A 84 4.98 15.55 4.36
N ALA A 85 4.76 16.74 4.91
CA ALA A 85 5.13 18.01 4.28
C ALA A 85 6.66 18.20 4.15
N GLU A 86 7.44 17.60 5.05
CA GLU A 86 8.90 17.53 4.94
C GLU A 86 9.37 16.72 3.71
N VAL A 87 8.53 15.84 3.16
CA VAL A 87 8.83 15.14 1.91
C VAL A 87 8.44 16.02 0.73
N GLY A 88 9.42 16.75 0.20
CA GLY A 88 9.21 17.62 -0.97
C GLY A 88 8.65 16.89 -2.20
N GLY A 89 8.05 17.64 -3.14
CA GLY A 89 7.61 17.13 -4.44
C GLY A 89 6.18 16.59 -4.51
N LEU A 90 5.49 16.43 -3.39
CA LEU A 90 4.04 16.17 -3.39
C LEU A 90 3.27 17.46 -3.73
N LYS A 91 2.29 17.34 -4.62
CA LYS A 91 1.42 18.44 -5.06
C LYS A 91 0.07 18.44 -4.35
N ALA A 92 -0.29 17.34 -3.70
CA ALA A 92 -1.49 17.20 -2.90
C ALA A 92 -1.31 16.08 -1.88
N SER A 93 -1.83 16.27 -0.68
CA SER A 93 -1.91 15.22 0.34
C SER A 93 -3.20 15.33 1.15
N ALA A 94 -3.76 14.20 1.56
CA ALA A 94 -4.84 14.14 2.52
C ALA A 94 -4.57 13.05 3.57
N ILE A 95 -4.83 13.37 4.83
CA ILE A 95 -4.91 12.40 5.91
C ILE A 95 -6.38 12.25 6.27
N VAL A 96 -6.86 11.01 6.30
CA VAL A 96 -8.22 10.68 6.71
C VAL A 96 -8.13 9.92 8.02
N GLU A 97 -8.65 10.49 9.10
CA GLU A 97 -8.86 9.75 10.34
C GLU A 97 -9.86 8.61 10.07
N TRP A 98 -9.43 7.38 10.35
CA TRP A 98 -10.19 6.18 10.05
C TRP A 98 -10.29 5.28 11.29
N PRO A 99 -10.96 5.72 12.38
CA PRO A 99 -10.92 5.07 13.70
C PRO A 99 -11.80 3.81 13.79
N PHE A 100 -11.87 3.02 12.72
CA PHE A 100 -12.66 1.79 12.68
C PHE A 100 -11.83 0.58 13.13
N LYS A 101 -12.45 -0.33 13.87
CA LYS A 101 -11.83 -1.62 14.23
C LYS A 101 -11.45 -2.37 12.95
N TYR A 102 -10.24 -2.92 12.92
CA TYR A 102 -9.71 -3.60 11.74
C TYR A 102 -10.59 -4.79 11.27
N GLY A 103 -11.21 -5.49 12.23
CA GLY A 103 -12.01 -6.71 12.01
C GLY A 103 -11.17 -7.97 12.20
N PRO A 104 -11.77 -9.13 12.54
CA PRO A 104 -11.03 -10.38 12.65
C PRO A 104 -10.61 -10.84 11.25
N LEU A 105 -9.33 -10.69 10.94
CA LEU A 105 -8.75 -11.27 9.74
C LEU A 105 -8.84 -12.79 9.83
N GLY A 106 -9.62 -13.39 8.95
CA GLY A 106 -9.69 -14.85 8.84
C GLY A 106 -8.32 -15.47 8.54
N GLY A 107 -8.09 -16.68 9.04
CA GLY A 107 -6.87 -17.47 8.75
C GLY A 107 -6.52 -18.48 9.83
N GLY A 108 -6.04 -19.66 9.42
CA GLY A 108 -5.95 -20.82 10.31
C GLY A 108 -7.34 -21.22 10.80
N ASP A 109 -7.49 -21.44 12.11
CA ASP A 109 -8.77 -21.76 12.75
C ASP A 109 -9.61 -20.52 13.09
N ARG A 110 -9.15 -19.30 12.75
CA ARG A 110 -9.88 -18.06 13.07
C ARG A 110 -11.00 -17.82 12.05
N PRO A 111 -12.27 -17.68 12.49
CA PRO A 111 -13.37 -17.37 11.60
C PRO A 111 -13.15 -15.99 10.97
N TRP A 112 -13.30 -15.94 9.64
CA TRP A 112 -13.42 -14.68 8.92
C TRP A 112 -14.82 -14.12 9.18
N ASP A 113 -14.91 -12.88 9.65
CA ASP A 113 -16.20 -12.18 9.84
C ASP A 113 -16.38 -11.13 8.74
N SER A 114 -15.63 -10.05 8.84
CA SER A 114 -15.78 -8.90 7.97
C SER A 114 -14.51 -8.06 8.01
N ASP A 115 -13.78 -7.99 6.90
CA ASP A 115 -12.66 -7.06 6.69
C ASP A 115 -13.20 -5.61 6.55
N PHE A 116 -13.99 -5.17 7.54
CA PHE A 116 -14.85 -3.98 7.48
C PHE A 116 -14.03 -2.71 7.29
N CYS A 117 -12.99 -2.53 8.10
CA CYS A 117 -12.11 -1.36 8.02
C CYS A 117 -11.45 -1.24 6.65
N GLN A 118 -10.87 -2.34 6.15
CA GLN A 118 -10.17 -2.35 4.87
C GLN A 118 -11.12 -2.11 3.69
N SER A 119 -12.25 -2.82 3.66
CA SER A 119 -13.20 -2.72 2.54
C SER A 119 -13.86 -1.34 2.49
N GLY A 120 -14.22 -0.79 3.66
CA GLY A 120 -14.77 0.56 3.76
C GLY A 120 -13.76 1.63 3.33
N MET A 121 -12.50 1.52 3.77
CA MET A 121 -11.42 2.44 3.38
C MET A 121 -11.22 2.46 1.87
N LEU A 122 -11.16 1.29 1.23
CA LEU A 122 -10.89 1.19 -0.21
C LEU A 122 -12.01 1.80 -1.06
N GLU A 123 -13.27 1.54 -0.71
CA GLU A 123 -14.41 2.13 -1.41
C GLU A 123 -14.54 3.63 -1.13
N HIS A 124 -14.29 4.07 0.12
CA HIS A 124 -14.21 5.48 0.45
C HIS A 124 -13.11 6.18 -0.36
N ALA A 125 -11.91 5.61 -0.44
CA ALA A 125 -10.81 6.14 -1.23
C ALA A 125 -11.20 6.26 -2.71
N ARG A 126 -11.74 5.19 -3.29
CA ARG A 126 -12.15 5.15 -4.69
C ARG A 126 -13.16 6.25 -5.03
N TRP A 127 -14.28 6.29 -4.32
CA TRP A 127 -15.42 7.11 -4.70
C TRP A 127 -15.29 8.56 -4.24
N ARG A 128 -14.74 8.76 -3.04
CA ARG A 128 -14.64 10.09 -2.46
C ARG A 128 -13.46 10.89 -2.99
N PHE A 129 -12.30 10.25 -3.18
CA PHE A 129 -11.03 10.95 -3.42
C PHE A 129 -10.38 10.61 -4.75
N LEU A 130 -10.41 9.35 -5.17
CA LEU A 130 -9.58 8.86 -6.27
C LEU A 130 -10.31 8.80 -7.60
N ALA A 131 -11.61 9.10 -7.65
CA ALA A 131 -12.42 9.03 -8.87
C ALA A 131 -11.85 9.86 -10.04
N ARG A 132 -11.18 10.99 -9.74
CA ARG A 132 -10.53 11.87 -10.74
C ARG A 132 -9.00 11.76 -10.75
N ALA A 133 -8.41 10.87 -9.96
CA ALA A 133 -6.97 10.62 -10.01
C ALA A 133 -6.57 10.05 -11.38
N ARG A 134 -5.37 10.42 -11.85
CA ARG A 134 -4.80 9.83 -13.07
C ARG A 134 -4.53 8.34 -12.84
N SER A 135 -3.93 8.02 -11.70
CA SER A 135 -3.73 6.66 -11.24
C SER A 135 -3.50 6.63 -9.73
N ALA A 136 -3.76 5.48 -9.11
CA ALA A 136 -3.62 5.24 -7.68
C ALA A 136 -2.87 3.93 -7.45
N LEU A 137 -1.98 3.88 -6.45
CA LEU A 137 -1.26 2.68 -6.03
C LEU A 137 -1.63 2.33 -4.59
N ASN A 138 -2.22 1.16 -4.43
CA ASN A 138 -2.48 0.56 -3.12
C ASN A 138 -1.26 -0.28 -2.71
N CYS A 139 -0.48 0.23 -1.76
CA CYS A 139 0.63 -0.50 -1.15
C CYS A 139 0.80 -0.08 0.32
N ASP A 140 1.29 -0.99 1.16
CA ASP A 140 1.51 -0.75 2.57
C ASP A 140 2.85 -0.04 2.77
N ILE A 141 3.02 0.62 3.93
CA ILE A 141 4.26 1.36 4.25
C ILE A 141 5.50 0.46 4.17
N ASP A 142 5.35 -0.84 4.39
CA ASP A 142 6.42 -1.85 4.35
C ASP A 142 6.60 -2.51 2.98
N GLU A 143 5.99 -1.97 1.92
CA GLU A 143 6.01 -2.53 0.57
C GLU A 143 6.60 -1.52 -0.43
N LEU A 144 7.67 -1.92 -1.13
CA LEU A 144 8.32 -1.11 -2.17
C LEU A 144 8.21 -1.78 -3.54
N VAL A 145 7.60 -1.10 -4.51
CA VAL A 145 7.41 -1.63 -5.87
C VAL A 145 8.72 -1.65 -6.66
N VAL A 146 8.95 -2.69 -7.45
CA VAL A 146 10.11 -2.85 -8.33
C VAL A 146 9.64 -3.20 -9.73
N GLY A 147 10.14 -2.45 -10.72
CA GLY A 147 9.83 -2.67 -12.14
C GLY A 147 10.72 -1.82 -13.06
N PRO A 148 10.53 -1.92 -14.38
CA PRO A 148 11.35 -1.21 -15.37
C PRO A 148 11.10 0.31 -15.43
N GLY A 149 10.17 0.83 -14.62
CA GLY A 149 9.82 2.24 -14.59
C GLY A 149 8.62 2.50 -13.68
N SER A 150 7.87 3.56 -13.96
CA SER A 150 6.69 3.94 -13.17
C SER A 150 5.55 2.92 -13.29
N ILE A 151 5.15 2.33 -12.17
CA ILE A 151 3.96 1.47 -12.10
C ILE A 151 2.67 2.25 -12.41
N PHE A 152 2.63 3.54 -12.06
CA PHE A 152 1.52 4.43 -12.42
C PHE A 152 1.41 4.57 -13.94
N ALA A 153 2.52 4.89 -14.63
CA ALA A 153 2.56 4.98 -16.08
C ALA A 153 2.19 3.64 -16.75
N ALA A 154 2.61 2.51 -16.17
CA ALA A 154 2.23 1.19 -16.64
C ALA A 154 0.73 0.89 -16.44
N ALA A 155 0.12 1.34 -15.35
CA ALA A 155 -1.33 1.23 -15.14
C ALA A 155 -2.11 2.12 -16.11
N GLU A 156 -1.67 3.35 -16.33
CA GLU A 156 -2.24 4.33 -17.25
C GLU A 156 -2.25 3.82 -18.70
N SER A 157 -1.12 3.27 -19.15
CA SER A 157 -0.95 2.74 -20.51
C SER A 157 -1.57 1.36 -20.72
N SER A 158 -1.83 0.59 -19.66
CA SER A 158 -2.41 -0.74 -19.79
C SER A 158 -3.82 -0.67 -20.39
N PRO A 159 -4.18 -1.53 -21.37
CA PRO A 159 -5.53 -1.59 -21.92
C PRO A 159 -6.61 -1.80 -20.85
N LEU A 160 -6.29 -2.55 -19.80
CA LEU A 160 -7.15 -2.84 -18.66
C LEU A 160 -6.89 -1.92 -17.46
N GLY A 161 -6.12 -0.84 -17.62
CA GLY A 161 -6.04 0.25 -16.66
C GLY A 161 -5.47 -0.04 -15.26
N ALA A 162 -4.97 -1.23 -14.89
CA ALA A 162 -4.55 -1.48 -13.48
C ALA A 162 -3.46 -2.55 -13.10
N ILE A 163 -2.17 -2.25 -13.03
CA ILE A 163 -1.14 -3.31 -12.88
C ILE A 163 -1.24 -4.03 -11.52
N THR A 164 -1.33 -5.36 -11.53
CA THR A 164 -1.19 -6.20 -10.32
C THR A 164 0.26 -6.70 -10.20
N CYS A 165 0.81 -6.65 -8.99
CA CYS A 165 2.20 -7.02 -8.68
C CYS A 165 2.24 -8.18 -7.68
N GLN A 166 3.12 -9.13 -7.94
CA GLN A 166 3.44 -10.21 -7.00
C GLN A 166 4.45 -9.71 -5.97
N GLY A 167 4.22 -10.01 -4.69
CA GLY A 167 5.11 -9.62 -3.60
C GLY A 167 6.11 -10.70 -3.21
N HIS A 168 7.27 -10.27 -2.73
CA HIS A 168 8.33 -11.12 -2.19
C HIS A 168 8.80 -10.57 -0.83
N TRP A 169 8.83 -11.41 0.21
CA TRP A 169 9.36 -11.01 1.52
C TRP A 169 10.87 -10.81 1.49
N LEU A 170 11.32 -9.72 2.12
CA LEU A 170 12.70 -9.50 2.54
C LEU A 170 12.77 -9.52 4.07
N TYR A 171 13.79 -10.17 4.61
CA TYR A 171 14.01 -10.31 6.04
C TYR A 171 15.24 -9.51 6.47
N GLY A 172 15.37 -9.27 7.78
CA GLY A 172 16.65 -8.82 8.34
C GLY A 172 17.72 -9.88 8.14
N ILE A 173 18.96 -9.46 7.94
CA ILE A 173 20.12 -10.33 7.73
C ILE A 173 21.15 -10.06 8.83
N SER A 174 21.80 -11.11 9.32
CA SER A 174 22.99 -11.00 10.17
C SER A 174 24.15 -11.83 9.61
N GLY A 175 25.38 -11.34 9.78
CA GLY A 175 26.60 -11.94 9.25
C GLY A 175 26.90 -11.59 7.79
N GLY A 176 28.06 -12.05 7.31
CA GLY A 176 28.50 -11.80 5.93
C GLY A 176 28.81 -10.33 5.61
N GLY A 177 28.92 -9.46 6.62
CA GLY A 177 29.08 -8.00 6.44
C GLY A 177 27.80 -7.29 5.97
N LEU A 178 26.64 -7.95 6.09
CA LEU A 178 25.33 -7.47 5.62
C LEU A 178 24.34 -7.31 6.78
N ASP A 179 24.87 -7.06 7.98
CA ASP A 179 24.08 -6.91 9.20
C ASP A 179 23.08 -5.76 9.09
N THR A 180 21.78 -6.09 9.12
CA THR A 180 20.71 -5.10 9.18
C THR A 180 20.64 -4.50 10.58
N PRO A 181 20.35 -3.19 10.72
CA PRO A 181 20.25 -2.55 12.01
C PRO A 181 19.04 -3.07 12.82
N PRO A 182 19.05 -2.89 14.15
CA PRO A 182 17.87 -3.14 14.98
C PRO A 182 16.62 -2.40 14.48
N GLN A 183 15.44 -2.97 14.72
CA GLN A 183 14.16 -2.46 14.20
C GLN A 183 13.92 -0.99 14.56
N GLU A 184 14.38 -0.52 15.71
CA GLU A 184 14.29 0.86 16.19
C GLU A 184 14.94 1.85 15.22
N ARG A 185 16.06 1.45 14.61
CA ARG A 185 16.85 2.26 13.68
C ARG A 185 16.69 1.87 12.21
N ALA A 186 15.97 0.78 11.94
CA ALA A 186 15.72 0.27 10.60
C ALA A 186 15.06 1.31 9.68
N ARG A 187 15.53 1.35 8.44
CA ARG A 187 15.02 2.15 7.32
C ARG A 187 14.84 1.25 6.10
N HIS A 188 14.03 1.64 5.14
CA HIS A 188 13.78 0.82 3.95
C HIS A 188 15.06 0.48 3.17
N ARG A 189 15.99 1.44 3.10
CA ARG A 189 17.29 1.31 2.41
C ARG A 189 18.22 0.25 3.00
N ASP A 190 17.95 -0.23 4.21
CA ASP A 190 18.77 -1.24 4.88
C ASP A 190 18.48 -2.66 4.38
N TYR A 191 17.39 -2.87 3.63
CA TYR A 191 16.92 -4.20 3.24
C TYR A 191 17.04 -4.38 1.73
N PHE A 192 18.09 -5.05 1.26
CA PHE A 192 18.31 -5.31 -0.17
C PHE A 192 18.79 -6.74 -0.47
N VAL A 193 18.80 -7.61 0.53
CA VAL A 193 19.16 -9.02 0.40
C VAL A 193 17.90 -9.86 0.29
N ALA A 194 17.80 -10.66 -0.78
CA ALA A 194 16.69 -11.55 -1.05
C ALA A 194 17.13 -13.02 -0.98
N GLU A 195 16.16 -13.92 -0.81
CA GLU A 195 16.38 -15.35 -1.08
C GLU A 195 16.43 -15.59 -2.59
N LYS A 196 17.41 -16.38 -3.03
CA LYS A 196 17.52 -16.81 -4.43
C LYS A 196 16.27 -17.61 -4.81
N PRO A 197 15.74 -17.41 -6.03
CA PRO A 197 14.66 -18.25 -6.53
C PRO A 197 15.15 -19.69 -6.70
N ASN A 198 14.31 -20.64 -6.32
CA ASN A 198 14.53 -22.05 -6.65
C ASN A 198 14.02 -22.31 -8.06
N MET A 199 14.75 -23.05 -8.90
CA MET A 199 14.28 -23.40 -10.24
C MET A 199 13.38 -24.63 -10.19
N GLN A 200 12.07 -24.43 -10.21
CA GLN A 200 11.09 -25.51 -10.39
C GLN A 200 11.22 -26.08 -11.81
N PHE A 201 11.36 -27.41 -11.90
CA PHE A 201 11.65 -28.12 -13.15
C PHE A 201 12.90 -27.62 -13.90
N GLY A 202 13.84 -26.96 -13.19
CA GLY A 202 15.08 -26.45 -13.78
C GLY A 202 14.95 -25.16 -14.60
N VAL A 203 13.73 -24.67 -14.87
CA VAL A 203 13.51 -23.49 -15.76
C VAL A 203 12.49 -22.48 -15.23
N ILE A 204 11.63 -22.84 -14.27
CA ILE A 204 10.62 -21.94 -13.74
C ILE A 204 11.08 -21.39 -12.38
N PRO A 205 11.40 -20.10 -12.25
CA PRO A 205 11.78 -19.53 -10.97
C PRO A 205 10.59 -19.58 -10.01
N LYS A 206 10.79 -20.24 -8.87
CA LYS A 206 9.89 -20.29 -7.73
C LYS A 206 10.51 -19.49 -6.59
N HIS A 207 9.89 -18.38 -6.26
CA HIS A 207 10.30 -17.55 -5.13
C HIS A 207 9.76 -18.18 -3.83
N PRO A 208 10.63 -18.63 -2.91
CA PRO A 208 10.20 -19.30 -1.68
C PRO A 208 9.38 -18.36 -0.77
N ASN A 209 9.58 -17.06 -0.93
CA ASN A 209 9.05 -16.01 -0.07
C ASN A 209 7.94 -15.18 -0.74
N SER A 210 7.15 -15.78 -1.63
CA SER A 210 6.02 -15.08 -2.25
C SER A 210 4.97 -14.68 -1.20
N CYS A 211 4.53 -13.42 -1.21
CA CYS A 211 3.45 -12.93 -0.36
C CYS A 211 2.21 -12.52 -1.17
N ARG A 212 1.25 -11.85 -0.54
CA ARG A 212 0.02 -11.44 -1.23
C ARG A 212 0.32 -10.36 -2.28
N ARG A 213 -0.67 -10.07 -3.13
CA ARG A 213 -0.50 -9.14 -4.27
C ARG A 213 -0.83 -7.71 -3.88
N LYS A 214 -0.33 -6.76 -4.67
CA LYS A 214 -0.70 -5.34 -4.63
C LYS A 214 -0.96 -4.83 -6.03
N TRP A 215 -1.49 -3.62 -6.15
CA TRP A 215 -1.95 -3.14 -7.45
C TRP A 215 -1.92 -1.63 -7.57
N ALA A 216 -1.70 -1.16 -8.80
CA ALA A 216 -1.96 0.20 -9.24
C ALA A 216 -3.16 0.21 -10.19
N VAL A 217 -3.91 1.30 -10.27
CA VAL A 217 -5.09 1.44 -11.12
C VAL A 217 -5.22 2.86 -11.66
N ALA A 218 -5.73 3.01 -12.87
CA ALA A 218 -6.30 4.24 -13.42
C ALA A 218 -7.81 4.20 -13.15
N PRO A 219 -8.32 4.93 -12.14
CA PRO A 219 -9.70 4.81 -11.68
C PRO A 219 -10.74 5.01 -12.78
N ALA A 220 -10.49 5.92 -13.72
CA ALA A 220 -11.34 6.18 -14.89
C ALA A 220 -11.54 4.97 -15.82
N ARG A 221 -10.66 3.94 -15.74
CA ARG A 221 -10.74 2.71 -16.53
C ARG A 221 -11.26 1.53 -15.70
N CYS A 222 -11.55 1.75 -14.42
CA CYS A 222 -12.07 0.72 -13.53
C CYS A 222 -13.59 0.57 -13.73
N PRO A 223 -14.11 -0.63 -14.04
CA PRO A 223 -15.54 -0.84 -14.16
C PRO A 223 -16.27 -0.41 -12.88
N GLU A 224 -17.38 0.29 -13.02
CA GLU A 224 -18.15 0.84 -11.89
C GLU A 224 -18.48 -0.25 -10.85
N ARG A 225 -18.91 -1.43 -11.31
CA ARG A 225 -19.26 -2.60 -10.47
C ARG A 225 -18.07 -3.41 -9.96
N ALA A 226 -16.85 -3.11 -10.41
CA ALA A 226 -15.68 -3.71 -9.78
C ALA A 226 -15.60 -3.22 -8.33
N GLN A 227 -14.96 -3.98 -7.45
CA GLN A 227 -14.72 -3.54 -6.06
C GLN A 227 -13.23 -3.65 -5.75
N TRP A 228 -12.70 -2.63 -5.09
CA TRP A 228 -11.30 -2.64 -4.67
C TRP A 228 -11.16 -3.49 -3.41
N ARG A 229 -10.22 -4.43 -3.41
CA ARG A 229 -9.83 -5.24 -2.25
C ARG A 229 -8.34 -5.11 -2.02
N THR A 230 -7.89 -5.37 -0.80
CA THR A 230 -6.50 -5.17 -0.35
C THR A 230 -5.46 -5.79 -1.30
N HIS A 231 -5.77 -6.94 -1.91
CA HIS A 231 -4.85 -7.67 -2.78
C HIS A 231 -5.39 -8.00 -4.17
N ARG A 232 -6.59 -7.53 -4.52
CA ARG A 232 -7.27 -7.89 -5.79
C ARG A 232 -8.41 -6.93 -6.11
N PHE A 233 -8.98 -7.07 -7.30
CA PHE A 233 -10.26 -6.51 -7.68
C PHE A 233 -11.34 -7.61 -7.68
N ALA A 234 -12.45 -7.39 -6.99
CA ALA A 234 -13.64 -8.24 -7.15
C ALA A 234 -14.46 -7.74 -8.35
N GLY A 235 -15.09 -8.64 -9.10
CA GLY A 235 -15.84 -8.27 -10.31
C GLY A 235 -14.99 -7.86 -11.52
N TRP A 236 -13.64 -7.90 -11.41
CA TRP A 236 -12.72 -7.55 -12.50
C TRP A 236 -11.53 -8.54 -12.59
N PHE A 237 -11.85 -9.82 -12.75
CA PHE A 237 -10.89 -10.93 -12.59
C PHE A 237 -9.68 -10.89 -13.53
N ALA A 238 -9.87 -10.45 -14.77
CA ALA A 238 -8.79 -10.33 -15.76
C ALA A 238 -7.63 -9.47 -15.24
N ARG A 239 -7.89 -8.58 -14.28
CA ARG A 239 -6.88 -7.69 -13.73
C ARG A 239 -6.11 -8.21 -12.54
N ASN A 240 -6.51 -9.35 -11.99
CA ASN A 240 -5.83 -9.99 -10.87
C ASN A 240 -4.61 -10.83 -11.30
N VAL A 241 -4.39 -11.00 -12.60
CA VAL A 241 -3.19 -11.68 -13.12
C VAL A 241 -1.97 -10.79 -12.83
N PRO A 242 -0.97 -11.29 -12.08
CA PRO A 242 0.20 -10.49 -11.74
C PRO A 242 1.06 -10.23 -12.98
N SER A 243 1.67 -9.05 -13.01
CA SER A 243 2.63 -8.66 -14.03
C SER A 243 3.89 -9.51 -13.93
N LEU A 244 4.48 -9.82 -15.09
CA LEU A 244 5.81 -10.41 -15.17
C LEU A 244 6.92 -9.37 -14.99
N PHE A 245 6.59 -8.08 -15.11
CA PHE A 245 7.56 -6.98 -15.10
C PHE A 245 7.57 -6.19 -13.79
N TYR A 246 6.47 -6.23 -13.04
CA TYR A 246 6.32 -5.51 -11.79
C TYR A 246 6.10 -6.48 -10.63
N SER A 247 6.86 -6.26 -9.57
CA SER A 247 6.75 -6.98 -8.29
C SER A 247 6.88 -5.96 -7.16
N PHE A 248 6.76 -6.39 -5.91
CA PHE A 248 7.16 -5.55 -4.79
C PHE A 248 8.00 -6.34 -3.80
N ARG A 249 8.76 -5.63 -2.97
CA ARG A 249 9.47 -6.17 -1.82
C ARG A 249 8.70 -5.81 -0.58
N HIS A 250 8.37 -6.83 0.21
CA HIS A 250 7.68 -6.70 1.48
C HIS A 250 8.72 -6.79 2.59
N LEU A 251 9.06 -5.67 3.20
CA LEU A 251 10.16 -5.57 4.15
C LEU A 251 9.65 -6.03 5.51
N HIS A 252 9.92 -7.29 5.84
CA HIS A 252 9.40 -7.92 7.05
C HIS A 252 9.69 -7.11 8.32
N PRO A 253 10.89 -6.51 8.53
CA PRO A 253 11.18 -5.78 9.77
C PRO A 253 10.66 -4.33 9.81
N ILE A 254 10.17 -3.77 8.70
CA ILE A 254 9.57 -2.42 8.66
C ILE A 254 8.13 -2.53 9.15
N ASN A 255 7.92 -2.73 10.43
CA ASN A 255 6.57 -2.78 11.00
C ASN A 255 6.61 -2.61 12.52
N THR A 256 5.46 -2.34 13.13
CA THR A 256 5.35 -2.15 14.59
C THR A 256 4.76 -3.35 15.34
N ASN A 257 4.71 -4.52 14.71
CA ASN A 257 4.22 -5.79 15.27
C ASN A 257 2.79 -5.73 15.85
N TRP A 258 1.98 -4.74 15.46
CA TRP A 258 0.66 -4.51 16.07
C TRP A 258 -0.36 -5.63 15.82
N TRP A 259 -0.11 -6.51 14.84
CA TRP A 259 -0.95 -7.67 14.51
C TRP A 259 -0.29 -9.01 14.89
N TYR A 260 1.00 -9.21 14.59
CA TYR A 260 1.83 -10.33 15.07
C TYR A 260 3.32 -9.98 14.97
N GLY A 261 4.17 -10.72 15.70
CA GLY A 261 5.63 -10.52 15.73
C GLY A 261 6.30 -10.76 14.37
N ARG A 262 7.03 -9.75 13.89
CA ARG A 262 7.72 -9.70 12.60
C ARG A 262 9.18 -9.25 12.74
N ASP A 263 9.87 -9.75 13.75
CA ASP A 263 11.26 -9.44 14.15
C ASP A 263 12.31 -10.44 13.61
N ARG A 264 11.90 -11.35 12.71
CA ARG A 264 12.77 -12.40 12.18
C ARG A 264 14.00 -11.83 11.45
N VAL A 265 15.17 -12.16 12.00
CA VAL A 265 16.49 -11.97 11.38
C VAL A 265 17.04 -13.34 10.94
N LEU A 266 17.54 -13.42 9.71
CA LEU A 266 18.15 -14.63 9.15
C LEU A 266 19.68 -14.50 9.18
N THR A 267 20.38 -15.58 9.49
CA THR A 267 21.82 -15.65 9.24
C THR A 267 22.07 -15.64 7.74
N PHE A 268 22.99 -14.79 7.27
CA PHE A 268 23.41 -14.75 5.88
C PHE A 268 23.98 -16.11 5.47
N ASP A 269 23.57 -16.54 4.28
CA ASP A 269 23.94 -17.81 3.69
C ASP A 269 24.16 -17.53 2.20
N PRO A 270 25.40 -17.58 1.69
CA PRO A 270 25.70 -17.23 0.32
C PRO A 270 25.10 -18.20 -0.70
N ASP A 271 24.70 -19.42 -0.30
CA ASP A 271 24.02 -20.37 -1.18
C ASP A 271 22.55 -20.03 -1.34
N ARG A 272 21.91 -19.50 -0.29
CA ARG A 272 20.48 -19.17 -0.27
C ARG A 272 20.16 -17.70 -0.53
N HIS A 273 21.04 -16.79 -0.17
CA HIS A 273 20.80 -15.35 -0.20
C HIS A 273 21.64 -14.67 -1.29
N CYS A 274 21.11 -13.60 -1.87
CA CYS A 274 21.84 -12.73 -2.78
C CYS A 274 21.36 -11.28 -2.65
N ILE A 275 22.19 -10.34 -3.10
CA ILE A 275 21.75 -8.95 -3.28
C ILE A 275 20.71 -8.93 -4.41
N ASP A 276 19.54 -8.35 -4.13
CA ASP A 276 18.56 -8.05 -5.17
C ASP A 276 19.01 -6.81 -5.93
N GLY A 277 19.83 -7.01 -6.97
CA GLY A 277 20.43 -5.91 -7.72
C GLY A 277 19.41 -4.97 -8.36
N LYS A 278 18.24 -5.47 -8.79
CA LYS A 278 17.18 -4.62 -9.35
C LYS A 278 16.59 -3.71 -8.27
N PHE A 279 16.30 -4.28 -7.11
CA PHE A 279 15.76 -3.50 -6.01
C PHE A 279 16.79 -2.53 -5.44
N LYS A 280 18.04 -2.96 -5.28
CA LYS A 280 19.14 -2.11 -4.81
C LYS A 280 19.35 -0.90 -5.73
N ALA A 281 19.26 -1.08 -7.05
CA ALA A 281 19.32 0.04 -8.00
C ALA A 281 18.16 1.03 -7.80
N CYS A 282 16.94 0.55 -7.51
CA CYS A 282 15.82 1.43 -7.16
C CYS A 282 16.07 2.20 -5.86
N LEU A 283 16.65 1.55 -4.83
CA LEU A 283 16.99 2.20 -3.56
C LEU A 283 18.08 3.28 -3.75
N ASP A 284 19.08 3.02 -4.60
CA ASP A 284 20.19 3.94 -4.88
C ASP A 284 19.76 5.17 -5.69
N ALA A 285 18.63 5.08 -6.40
CA ALA A 285 18.07 6.18 -7.18
C ALA A 285 17.22 7.17 -6.36
N VAL A 286 16.97 6.89 -5.07
CA VAL A 286 16.12 7.72 -4.20
C VAL A 286 16.95 8.81 -3.53
N ALA A 287 16.43 10.04 -3.53
CA ALA A 287 16.96 11.14 -2.76
C ALA A 287 16.48 11.04 -1.30
N TRP A 288 17.13 10.17 -0.50
CA TRP A 288 16.72 9.86 0.87
C TRP A 288 16.82 11.02 1.86
N ASP A 289 17.75 11.94 1.61
CA ASP A 289 18.11 13.04 2.51
C ASP A 289 17.56 14.40 2.02
N GLU A 290 16.73 14.41 0.97
CA GLU A 290 16.01 15.57 0.43
C GLU A 290 14.52 15.61 0.82
#